data_AF-A0A177E4B8-F1
#
_entry.id   AF-A0A177E4B8-F1
#
_cell.length_a   1.000
_cell.length_b   1.000
_cell.length_c   1.000
_cell.angle_alpha   90.00
_cell.angle_beta   90.00
_cell.angle_gamma   90.00
#
_symmetry.space_group_name_H-M   'P 1'
#
loop_
_entity.id
_entity.type
_entity.pdbx_description
1 polymer ?
#
loop_
_entity_poly.entity_id
_entity_poly.type
_entity_poly.pdbx_seq_one_letter_code
_entity_poly.pdbx_strand_id
1 'polypeptide(L)'
;MLFKSALLAAATLSPSALAAFGASQSGDNIVVDTGASNPLIFTVNAKSCDITSIKYRGEELQSSEKGSHISSGLGTATVKYETISSQYVKVTCTTSTLTHYLVAKSGEATIYMATYTTAEPSIGELRFIARLKSSALPLEYPFGVVSTTVGSTSTVEGSDVFVVNGQTRSKFYSSERFIDDTTHCVYRDGTDAVHACFLMNSYSYEASSGGPFHRDINTNNGGDYTSLTFYMNSVHFRPRSNREVPSGSARAVCPSLLSLWYTRRWLQYGHYILQGP
;
A
#
# COMPACT_ATOMS: atom_id res chain seq x y z
N MET A 1 47.89 -41.23 -32.89
CA MET A 1 47.38 -39.85 -33.09
C MET A 1 46.15 -39.97 -33.99
N LEU A 2 44.89 -39.75 -33.62
CA LEU A 2 44.21 -39.02 -32.56
C LEU A 2 42.88 -39.75 -32.26
N PHE A 3 42.53 -39.91 -30.97
CA PHE A 3 41.16 -40.15 -30.54
C PHE A 3 40.36 -38.86 -30.72
N LYS A 4 39.19 -38.90 -31.37
CA LYS A 4 38.24 -37.76 -31.41
C LYS A 4 37.10 -38.03 -30.42
N SER A 5 37.17 -37.33 -29.30
CA SER A 5 36.17 -37.31 -28.24
C SER A 5 34.86 -36.68 -28.72
N ALA A 6 33.74 -37.37 -28.49
CA ALA A 6 32.41 -36.79 -28.56
C ALA A 6 32.11 -36.09 -27.22
N LEU A 7 32.05 -34.75 -27.21
CA LEU A 7 31.52 -33.99 -26.07
C LEU A 7 29.99 -33.96 -26.18
N LEU A 8 29.33 -34.59 -25.22
CA LEU A 8 27.88 -34.52 -25.02
C LEU A 8 27.57 -33.24 -24.22
N ALA A 9 27.01 -32.22 -24.86
CA ALA A 9 26.53 -31.02 -24.18
C ALA A 9 25.19 -31.33 -23.48
N ALA A 10 25.23 -31.61 -22.18
CA ALA A 10 24.04 -31.68 -21.34
C ALA A 10 23.58 -30.24 -21.04
N ALA A 11 22.62 -29.75 -21.83
CA ALA A 11 21.88 -28.54 -21.49
C ALA A 11 21.07 -28.80 -20.22
N THR A 12 21.52 -28.23 -19.09
CA THR A 12 20.76 -28.20 -17.84
C THR A 12 19.54 -27.31 -18.04
N LEU A 13 18.41 -27.91 -18.42
CA LEU A 13 17.09 -27.31 -18.28
C LEU A 13 16.81 -27.12 -16.78
N SER A 14 17.22 -25.98 -16.23
CA SER A 14 16.75 -25.55 -14.93
C SER A 14 15.23 -25.38 -15.02
N PRO A 15 14.43 -26.09 -14.20
CA PRO A 15 13.00 -25.82 -14.14
C PRO A 15 12.83 -24.36 -13.78
N SER A 16 12.12 -23.60 -14.63
CA SER A 16 11.59 -22.31 -14.23
C SER A 16 10.67 -22.61 -13.04
N ALA A 17 11.07 -22.23 -11.83
CA ALA A 17 10.16 -22.26 -10.70
C ALA A 17 9.01 -21.33 -11.07
N LEU A 18 7.88 -21.90 -11.50
CA LEU A 18 6.65 -21.15 -11.69
C LEU A 18 6.34 -20.50 -10.35
N ALA A 19 6.38 -19.16 -10.30
CA ALA A 19 5.91 -18.43 -9.13
C ALA A 19 4.46 -18.87 -8.87
N ALA A 20 4.22 -19.48 -7.70
CA ALA A 20 2.97 -20.16 -7.44
C ALA A 20 1.92 -19.12 -7.03
N PHE A 21 1.17 -18.60 -8.01
CA PHE A 21 0.01 -17.76 -7.72
C PHE A 21 -1.00 -18.51 -6.85
N GLY A 22 -1.46 -17.88 -5.77
CA GLY A 22 -2.53 -18.41 -4.95
C GLY A 22 -2.52 -17.91 -3.51
N ALA A 23 -3.35 -18.51 -2.68
CA ALA A 23 -3.39 -18.23 -1.26
C ALA A 23 -3.58 -19.50 -0.44
N SER A 24 -2.98 -19.51 0.74
CA SER A 24 -3.10 -20.59 1.73
C SER A 24 -3.26 -19.99 3.11
N GLN A 25 -3.89 -20.74 4.01
CA GLN A 25 -4.04 -20.34 5.40
C GLN A 25 -3.40 -21.38 6.33
N SER A 26 -2.60 -20.90 7.28
CA SER A 26 -2.07 -21.69 8.39
C SER A 26 -2.30 -20.94 9.70
N GLY A 27 -3.14 -21.51 10.56
CA GLY A 27 -3.64 -20.82 11.75
C GLY A 27 -4.30 -19.49 11.38
N ASP A 28 -3.80 -18.41 11.98
CA ASP A 28 -4.29 -17.04 11.74
C ASP A 28 -3.59 -16.33 10.58
N ASN A 29 -2.75 -17.01 9.79
CA ASN A 29 -2.00 -16.39 8.69
C ASN A 29 -2.56 -16.82 7.35
N ILE A 30 -3.15 -15.88 6.61
CA ILE A 30 -3.50 -16.04 5.19
C ILE A 30 -2.33 -15.49 4.36
N VAL A 31 -1.57 -16.37 3.73
CA VAL A 31 -0.44 -16.00 2.87
C VAL A 31 -0.91 -15.96 1.43
N VAL A 32 -0.73 -14.81 0.78
CA VAL A 32 -1.09 -14.57 -0.62
C VAL A 32 0.18 -14.37 -1.44
N ASP A 33 0.39 -15.22 -2.44
CA ASP A 33 1.44 -15.08 -3.45
C ASP A 33 0.82 -14.58 -4.76
N THR A 34 1.30 -13.43 -5.22
CA THR A 34 0.81 -12.78 -6.45
C THR A 34 1.26 -13.49 -7.74
N GLY A 35 2.23 -14.39 -7.68
CA GLY A 35 2.81 -15.04 -8.86
C GLY A 35 3.55 -14.07 -9.78
N ALA A 36 3.88 -12.86 -9.32
CA ALA A 36 4.60 -11.85 -10.11
C ALA A 36 6.05 -12.27 -10.39
N SER A 37 6.60 -11.80 -11.51
CA SER A 37 7.99 -12.07 -11.92
C SER A 37 9.02 -11.52 -10.93
N ASN A 38 8.74 -10.37 -10.32
CA ASN A 38 9.35 -9.90 -9.09
C ASN A 38 8.43 -10.32 -7.94
N PRO A 39 8.74 -11.39 -7.19
CA PRO A 39 7.77 -12.00 -6.27
C PRO A 39 7.27 -11.00 -5.24
N LEU A 40 5.95 -10.86 -5.15
CA LEU A 40 5.27 -10.16 -4.07
C LEU A 40 4.41 -11.17 -3.32
N ILE A 41 4.72 -11.36 -2.03
CA ILE A 41 3.98 -12.23 -1.11
C ILE A 41 3.58 -11.39 0.08
N PHE A 42 2.31 -11.40 0.46
CA PHE A 42 1.85 -10.71 1.65
C PHE A 42 1.04 -11.63 2.55
N THR A 43 1.13 -11.40 3.86
CA THR A 43 0.41 -12.19 4.86
C THR A 43 -0.62 -11.32 5.55
N VAL A 44 -1.87 -11.77 5.58
CA VAL A 44 -2.98 -11.11 6.26
C VAL A 44 -3.36 -11.92 7.50
N ASN A 45 -3.51 -11.24 8.64
CA ASN A 45 -3.99 -11.86 9.86
C ASN A 45 -5.50 -12.16 9.74
N ALA A 46 -5.89 -13.42 9.92
CA ALA A 46 -7.26 -13.93 9.77
C ALA A 46 -8.23 -13.46 10.87
N LYS A 47 -7.73 -12.80 11.92
CA LYS A 47 -8.54 -12.26 13.03
C LYS A 47 -8.65 -10.74 13.01
N SER A 48 -7.62 -10.02 12.56
CA SER A 48 -7.60 -8.55 12.59
C SER A 48 -7.63 -7.88 11.22
N CYS A 49 -7.34 -8.61 10.14
CA CYS A 49 -7.09 -8.09 8.79
C CYS A 49 -5.79 -7.27 8.65
N ASP A 50 -4.94 -7.22 9.67
CA ASP A 50 -3.64 -6.56 9.54
C ASP A 50 -2.77 -7.31 8.54
N ILE A 51 -2.09 -6.58 7.64
CA ILE A 51 -1.00 -7.13 6.86
C ILE A 51 0.23 -7.20 7.76
N THR A 52 0.70 -8.41 8.05
CA THR A 52 1.77 -8.69 9.02
C THR A 52 3.11 -9.03 8.36
N SER A 53 3.11 -9.23 7.05
CA SER A 53 4.32 -9.44 6.24
C SER A 53 4.06 -8.97 4.82
N ILE A 54 5.05 -8.31 4.22
CA ILE A 54 5.07 -7.92 2.80
C ILE A 54 6.47 -8.22 2.30
N LYS A 55 6.63 -9.35 1.60
CA LYS A 55 7.88 -9.76 0.99
C LYS A 55 7.90 -9.38 -0.48
N TYR A 56 8.84 -8.53 -0.86
CA TYR A 56 9.08 -8.18 -2.26
C TYR A 56 10.47 -8.64 -2.66
N ARG A 57 10.56 -9.46 -3.72
CA ARG A 57 11.80 -10.11 -4.17
C ARG A 57 12.55 -10.81 -3.03
N GLY A 58 11.79 -11.40 -2.10
CA GLY A 58 12.31 -12.12 -0.93
C GLY A 58 12.67 -11.26 0.29
N GLU A 59 12.71 -9.94 0.15
CA GLU A 59 12.99 -9.02 1.26
C GLU A 59 11.70 -8.66 2.01
N GLU A 60 11.71 -8.80 3.33
CA GLU A 60 10.61 -8.36 4.20
C GLU A 60 10.59 -6.84 4.33
N LEU A 61 9.54 -6.21 3.79
CA LEU A 61 9.31 -4.76 3.80
C LEU A 61 8.32 -4.32 4.89
N GLN A 62 7.46 -5.20 5.42
CA GLN A 62 6.55 -4.83 6.50
C GLN A 62 7.34 -4.56 7.79
N SER A 63 7.04 -3.47 8.48
CA SER A 63 7.61 -3.17 9.80
C SER A 63 7.15 -4.19 10.84
N SER A 64 8.05 -4.58 11.75
CA SER A 64 7.75 -5.48 12.87
C SER A 64 6.99 -4.79 14.01
N GLU A 65 6.97 -3.46 14.06
CA GLU A 65 6.34 -2.70 15.16
C GLU A 65 4.82 -2.88 15.19
N LYS A 66 4.20 -2.83 14.02
CA LYS A 66 2.75 -2.95 13.86
C LYS A 66 2.39 -3.30 12.42
N GLY A 67 1.29 -4.03 12.25
CA GLY A 67 0.76 -4.35 10.94
C GLY A 67 0.31 -3.13 10.14
N SER A 68 0.23 -3.30 8.82
CA SER A 68 -0.41 -2.35 7.92
C SER A 68 -1.92 -2.60 7.87
N HIS A 69 -2.72 -1.54 8.01
CA HIS A 69 -4.16 -1.69 8.25
C HIS A 69 -4.98 -0.43 7.96
N ILE A 70 -6.29 -0.57 8.08
CA ILE A 70 -7.24 0.54 8.15
C ILE A 70 -7.13 1.28 9.50
N SER A 71 -7.10 2.61 9.44
CA SER A 71 -7.04 3.57 10.54
C SER A 71 -5.92 3.27 11.56
N SER A 72 -6.25 2.58 12.65
CA SER A 72 -5.33 2.16 13.71
C SER A 72 -5.32 0.65 13.95
N GLY A 73 -5.94 -0.11 13.04
CA GLY A 73 -6.25 -1.53 13.15
C GLY A 73 -7.75 -1.73 13.33
N LEU A 74 -8.34 -2.71 12.64
CA LEU A 74 -9.74 -3.07 12.86
C LEU A 74 -9.94 -3.79 14.20
N GLY A 75 -8.86 -4.24 14.83
CA GLY A 75 -8.86 -5.03 16.06
C GLY A 75 -9.34 -6.45 15.79
N THR A 76 -10.64 -6.61 15.52
CA THR A 76 -11.25 -7.89 15.15
C THR A 76 -12.10 -7.73 13.89
N ALA A 77 -11.92 -8.64 12.95
CA ALA A 77 -12.68 -8.71 11.70
C ALA A 77 -12.94 -10.18 11.34
N THR A 78 -14.05 -10.44 10.66
CA THR A 78 -14.24 -11.72 9.96
C THR A 78 -13.45 -11.67 8.67
N VAL A 79 -12.36 -12.42 8.59
CA VAL A 79 -11.48 -12.46 7.42
C VAL A 79 -11.69 -13.77 6.65
N LYS A 80 -11.97 -13.65 5.35
CA LYS A 80 -12.09 -14.79 4.44
C LYS A 80 -11.27 -14.52 3.19
N TYR A 81 -10.72 -15.57 2.59
CA TYR A 81 -10.10 -15.47 1.27
C TYR A 81 -10.77 -16.44 0.28
N GLU A 82 -10.76 -16.06 -0.99
CA GLU A 82 -11.20 -16.92 -2.09
C GLU A 82 -10.29 -16.72 -3.31
N THR A 83 -10.05 -17.81 -4.03
CA THR A 83 -9.38 -17.79 -5.34
C THR A 83 -10.44 -17.82 -6.43
N ILE A 84 -10.46 -16.79 -7.28
CA ILE A 84 -11.46 -16.58 -8.32
C ILE A 84 -10.81 -16.85 -9.67
N SER A 85 -11.32 -17.87 -10.37
CA SER A 85 -10.90 -18.27 -11.73
C SER A 85 -9.39 -18.50 -11.88
N SER A 86 -8.69 -18.86 -10.80
CA SER A 86 -7.22 -18.96 -10.75
C SER A 86 -6.48 -17.70 -11.22
N GLN A 87 -7.15 -16.55 -11.22
CA GLN A 87 -6.63 -15.29 -11.71
C GLN A 87 -6.59 -14.21 -10.63
N TYR A 88 -7.51 -14.28 -9.65
CA TYR A 88 -7.57 -13.35 -8.54
C TYR A 88 -7.60 -14.09 -7.21
N VAL A 89 -6.90 -13.56 -6.22
CA VAL A 89 -7.14 -13.88 -4.81
C VAL A 89 -7.80 -12.67 -4.20
N LYS A 90 -8.95 -12.84 -3.54
CA LYS A 90 -9.62 -11.78 -2.81
C LYS A 90 -9.68 -12.14 -1.33
N VAL A 91 -9.08 -11.32 -0.49
CA VAL A 91 -9.25 -11.34 0.97
C VAL A 91 -10.29 -10.29 1.33
N THR A 92 -11.34 -10.70 2.04
CA THR A 92 -12.44 -9.86 2.50
C THR A 92 -12.45 -9.82 4.01
N CYS A 93 -12.40 -8.62 4.57
CA CYS A 93 -12.37 -8.36 6.00
C CYS A 93 -13.60 -7.58 6.42
N THR A 94 -14.47 -8.19 7.22
CA THR A 94 -15.78 -7.61 7.57
C THR A 94 -15.87 -7.29 9.04
N THR A 95 -16.30 -6.07 9.36
CA THR A 95 -16.75 -5.61 10.68
C THR A 95 -18.23 -5.23 10.60
N SER A 96 -18.81 -4.68 11.67
CA SER A 96 -20.21 -4.23 11.68
C SER A 96 -20.48 -3.05 10.72
N THR A 97 -19.50 -2.16 10.51
CA THR A 97 -19.68 -0.93 9.74
C THR A 97 -18.68 -0.75 8.60
N LEU A 98 -17.74 -1.67 8.44
CA LEU A 98 -16.66 -1.57 7.46
C LEU A 98 -16.38 -2.94 6.82
N THR A 99 -16.21 -2.96 5.50
CA THR A 99 -15.66 -4.11 4.77
C THR A 99 -14.45 -3.67 3.98
N HIS A 100 -13.29 -4.27 4.25
CA HIS A 100 -12.05 -3.99 3.54
C HIS A 100 -11.69 -5.17 2.64
N TYR A 101 -11.21 -4.86 1.44
CA TYR A 101 -10.83 -5.83 0.43
C TYR A 101 -9.35 -5.68 0.10
N LEU A 102 -8.64 -6.80 0.06
CA LEU A 102 -7.29 -6.93 -0.49
C LEU A 102 -7.38 -7.93 -1.66
N VAL A 103 -6.99 -7.51 -2.85
CA VAL A 103 -7.06 -8.34 -4.06
C VAL A 103 -5.67 -8.43 -4.68
N ALA A 104 -5.25 -9.65 -4.99
CA ALA A 104 -4.08 -9.92 -5.82
C ALA A 104 -4.55 -10.42 -7.19
N LYS A 105 -3.93 -9.93 -8.25
CA LYS A 105 -4.10 -10.43 -9.62
C LYS A 105 -2.85 -11.20 -10.04
N SER A 106 -3.04 -12.37 -10.62
CA SER A 106 -1.94 -13.25 -11.03
C SER A 106 -0.95 -12.53 -11.94
N GLY A 107 0.33 -12.58 -11.58
CA GLY A 107 1.43 -11.99 -12.34
C GLY A 107 1.75 -10.54 -12.01
N GLU A 108 0.98 -9.87 -11.14
CA GLU A 108 1.15 -8.45 -10.83
C GLU A 108 1.63 -8.22 -9.39
N ALA A 109 2.70 -7.45 -9.22
CA ALA A 109 3.23 -7.05 -7.91
C ALA A 109 2.42 -5.89 -7.30
N THR A 110 1.11 -6.08 -7.18
CA THR A 110 0.15 -5.07 -6.74
C THR A 110 -0.86 -5.67 -5.78
N ILE A 111 -1.13 -4.94 -4.69
CA ILE A 111 -2.22 -5.21 -3.76
C ILE A 111 -3.32 -4.19 -4.05
N TYR A 112 -4.38 -4.69 -4.70
CA TYR A 112 -5.58 -3.92 -4.99
C TYR A 112 -6.41 -3.80 -3.72
N MET A 113 -6.83 -2.58 -3.39
CA MET A 113 -7.61 -2.30 -2.19
C MET A 113 -8.91 -1.60 -2.52
N ALA A 114 -9.93 -1.96 -1.76
CA ALA A 114 -11.16 -1.18 -1.68
C ALA A 114 -11.66 -1.20 -0.23
N THR A 115 -12.23 -0.09 0.21
CA THR A 115 -12.84 -0.01 1.54
C THR A 115 -14.28 0.45 1.40
N TYR A 116 -15.19 -0.36 1.90
CA TYR A 116 -16.62 -0.09 1.97
C TYR A 116 -17.02 0.26 3.40
N THR A 117 -17.72 1.37 3.61
CA THR A 117 -18.26 1.75 4.94
C THR A 117 -19.75 2.03 4.89
N THR A 118 -20.43 1.72 6.00
CA THR A 118 -21.82 2.10 6.29
C THR A 118 -21.92 3.13 7.43
N ALA A 119 -20.83 3.35 8.15
CA ALA A 119 -20.66 4.43 9.12
C ALA A 119 -19.18 4.86 9.20
N GLU A 120 -18.92 6.10 9.57
CA GLU A 120 -17.57 6.60 9.80
C GLU A 120 -16.91 5.84 10.98
N PRO A 121 -15.62 5.48 10.91
CA PRO A 121 -14.89 4.98 12.06
C PRO A 121 -14.95 5.98 13.23
N SER A 122 -15.04 5.47 14.46
CA SER A 122 -15.17 6.31 15.67
C SER A 122 -14.03 7.29 15.90
N ILE A 123 -12.86 7.03 15.30
CA ILE A 123 -11.70 7.92 15.35
C ILE A 123 -11.88 9.19 14.49
N GLY A 124 -12.92 9.26 13.66
CA GLY A 124 -13.23 10.43 12.82
C GLY A 124 -12.37 10.56 11.56
N GLU A 125 -11.57 9.54 11.24
CA GLU A 125 -10.76 9.44 10.02
C GLU A 125 -10.79 8.02 9.43
N LEU A 126 -10.76 7.96 8.10
CA LEU A 126 -10.64 6.72 7.34
C LEU A 126 -9.37 6.78 6.49
N ARG A 127 -8.38 5.96 6.84
CA ARG A 127 -7.15 5.80 6.07
C ARG A 127 -6.76 4.34 5.95
N PHE A 128 -5.99 4.01 4.93
CA PHE A 128 -5.10 2.87 5.00
C PHE A 128 -3.69 3.37 5.31
N ILE A 129 -2.96 2.66 6.17
CA ILE A 129 -1.55 2.94 6.47
C ILE A 129 -0.71 1.70 6.24
N ALA A 130 0.19 1.77 5.26
CA ALA A 130 1.29 0.84 5.08
C ALA A 130 2.46 1.28 5.98
N ARG A 131 2.86 0.42 6.92
CA ARG A 131 4.01 0.65 7.81
C ARG A 131 5.18 -0.14 7.29
N LEU A 132 5.99 0.47 6.43
CA LEU A 132 7.10 -0.19 5.76
C LEU A 132 8.40 0.09 6.50
N LYS A 133 9.33 -0.87 6.54
CA LYS A 133 10.62 -0.70 7.22
C LYS A 133 11.36 0.51 6.66
N SER A 134 11.63 1.49 7.52
CA SER A 134 12.39 2.69 7.13
C SER A 134 13.81 2.35 6.69
N SER A 135 14.43 1.31 7.26
CA SER A 135 15.74 0.81 6.82
C SER A 135 15.74 0.25 5.41
N ALA A 136 14.60 -0.24 4.92
CA ALA A 136 14.44 -0.76 3.56
C ALA A 136 13.95 0.30 2.57
N LEU A 137 13.06 1.21 3.02
CA LEU A 137 12.43 2.26 2.20
C LEU A 137 12.45 3.62 2.95
N PRO A 138 13.62 4.29 3.04
CA PRO A 138 13.76 5.51 3.86
C PRO A 138 13.30 6.79 3.16
N LEU A 139 13.18 6.80 1.83
CA LEU A 139 12.93 7.99 1.03
C LEU A 139 11.43 8.17 0.76
N GLU A 140 11.01 9.43 0.57
CA GLU A 140 9.61 9.83 0.40
C GLU A 140 9.45 10.61 -0.91
N TYR A 141 8.39 10.34 -1.68
CA TYR A 141 8.11 10.93 -2.99
C TYR A 141 6.67 11.44 -3.07
N PRO A 142 6.40 12.61 -3.69
CA PRO A 142 7.32 13.42 -4.51
C PRO A 142 8.10 14.51 -3.75
N PHE A 143 7.73 14.81 -2.51
CA PHE A 143 8.19 16.02 -1.82
C PHE A 143 9.50 15.84 -1.03
N GLY A 144 10.09 14.65 -1.05
CA GLY A 144 11.36 14.37 -0.40
C GLY A 144 11.27 14.48 1.11
N VAL A 145 12.31 15.02 1.74
CA VAL A 145 12.54 14.94 3.19
C VAL A 145 11.65 15.85 4.06
N VAL A 146 10.74 16.62 3.47
CA VAL A 146 9.92 17.61 4.19
C VAL A 146 8.97 16.96 5.21
N SER A 147 8.56 15.72 4.95
CA SER A 147 7.75 14.90 5.85
C SER A 147 8.55 13.86 6.64
N THR A 148 9.87 13.84 6.51
CA THR A 148 10.75 12.99 7.31
C THR A 148 10.95 13.63 8.69
N THR A 149 10.39 12.99 9.73
CA THR A 149 10.41 13.49 11.12
C THR A 149 11.35 12.72 12.04
N VAL A 150 11.90 11.59 11.58
CA VAL A 150 12.95 10.87 12.31
C VAL A 150 14.13 11.79 12.62
N GLY A 151 14.70 11.62 13.83
CA GLY A 151 15.80 12.47 14.30
C GLY A 151 15.35 13.86 14.76
N SER A 152 14.05 14.04 15.04
CA SER A 152 13.54 15.29 15.60
C SER A 152 14.22 15.61 16.93
N THR A 153 14.68 16.84 17.08
CA THR A 153 15.30 17.34 18.33
C THR A 153 14.31 18.08 19.22
N SER A 154 13.20 18.56 18.65
CA SER A 154 12.11 19.19 19.39
C SER A 154 10.79 19.14 18.62
N THR A 155 9.71 19.37 19.34
CA THR A 155 8.36 19.59 18.80
C THR A 155 8.09 21.10 18.76
N VAL A 156 7.53 21.56 17.66
CA VAL A 156 7.16 22.97 17.44
C VAL A 156 5.69 23.20 17.75
N GLU A 157 4.82 22.31 17.25
CA GLU A 157 3.36 22.41 17.40
C GLU A 157 2.77 21.02 17.62
N GLY A 158 1.86 20.92 18.60
CA GLY A 158 1.11 19.71 18.92
C GLY A 158 2.02 18.51 19.14
N SER A 159 1.83 17.49 18.31
CA SER A 159 2.67 16.29 18.26
C SER A 159 2.93 15.84 16.82
N ASP A 160 2.92 16.80 15.88
CA ASP A 160 2.96 16.54 14.44
C ASP A 160 3.81 17.53 13.65
N VAL A 161 4.31 18.61 14.27
CA VAL A 161 5.33 19.50 13.69
C VAL A 161 6.60 19.46 14.53
N PHE A 162 7.72 19.13 13.89
CA PHE A 162 8.99 18.84 14.55
C PHE A 162 10.15 19.65 13.95
N VAL A 163 11.25 19.78 14.69
CA VAL A 163 12.52 20.28 14.15
C VAL A 163 13.47 19.11 13.88
N VAL A 164 13.96 18.98 12.64
CA VAL A 164 14.99 18.02 12.24
C VAL A 164 16.11 18.81 11.57
N ASN A 165 17.35 18.70 12.08
CA ASN A 165 18.52 19.42 11.57
C ASN A 165 18.29 20.93 11.40
N GLY A 166 17.59 21.55 12.35
CA GLY A 166 17.27 22.99 12.33
C GLY A 166 16.15 23.39 11.36
N GLN A 167 15.46 22.44 10.73
CA GLN A 167 14.34 22.70 9.81
C GLN A 167 13.04 22.10 10.34
N THR A 168 11.92 22.80 10.14
CA THR A 168 10.59 22.28 10.48
C THR A 168 10.17 21.15 9.55
N ARG A 169 9.62 20.07 10.09
CA ARG A 169 9.13 18.89 9.38
C ARG A 169 7.78 18.48 9.92
N SER A 170 6.94 17.92 9.06
CA SER A 170 5.64 17.38 9.46
C SER A 170 5.17 16.37 8.43
N LYS A 171 4.51 15.30 8.90
CA LYS A 171 3.77 14.38 8.03
C LYS A 171 2.81 15.12 7.08
N PHE A 172 2.24 16.25 7.50
CA PHE A 172 1.36 17.08 6.67
C PHE A 172 2.06 17.72 5.46
N TYR A 173 3.38 17.85 5.49
CA TYR A 173 4.16 18.43 4.39
C TYR A 173 4.32 17.46 3.20
N SER A 174 3.89 16.20 3.34
CA SER A 174 3.78 15.23 2.23
C SER A 174 2.50 15.38 1.41
N SER A 175 1.55 16.19 1.86
CA SER A 175 0.21 16.25 1.26
C SER A 175 0.21 16.84 -0.15
N GLU A 176 -0.74 16.44 -0.98
CA GLU A 176 -1.04 17.03 -2.30
C GLU A 176 -2.56 17.20 -2.47
N ARG A 177 -2.99 18.12 -3.32
CA ARG A 177 -4.40 18.26 -3.71
C ARG A 177 -4.88 16.94 -4.31
N PHE A 178 -6.02 16.43 -3.88
CA PHE A 178 -6.57 15.16 -4.34
C PHE A 178 -6.76 15.08 -5.86
N ILE A 179 -6.95 16.21 -6.55
CA ILE A 179 -7.01 16.24 -8.02
C ILE A 179 -5.65 16.01 -8.70
N ASP A 180 -4.54 16.33 -8.04
CA ASP A 180 -3.18 16.17 -8.56
C ASP A 180 -2.45 14.98 -7.93
N ASP A 181 -2.96 14.46 -6.81
CA ASP A 181 -2.42 13.32 -6.11
C ASP A 181 -2.85 12.03 -6.82
N THR A 182 -2.15 11.69 -7.91
CA THR A 182 -2.36 10.43 -8.63
C THR A 182 -1.40 9.33 -8.18
N THR A 183 -0.25 9.73 -7.62
CA THR A 183 0.81 8.82 -7.18
C THR A 183 1.66 9.46 -6.09
N HIS A 184 1.86 8.73 -5.00
CA HIS A 184 2.88 9.05 -3.99
C HIS A 184 3.51 7.77 -3.47
N CYS A 185 4.77 7.84 -3.04
CA CYS A 185 5.56 6.64 -2.78
C CYS A 185 6.51 6.80 -1.59
N VAL A 186 6.92 5.65 -1.05
CA VAL A 186 8.12 5.52 -0.22
C VAL A 186 9.06 4.53 -0.88
N TYR A 187 10.36 4.80 -0.84
CA TYR A 187 11.29 4.12 -1.73
C TYR A 187 12.72 4.07 -1.21
N ARG A 188 13.55 3.31 -1.91
CA ARG A 188 15.00 3.43 -1.88
C ARG A 188 15.54 3.54 -3.31
N ASP A 189 16.57 4.34 -3.47
CA ASP A 189 17.36 4.40 -4.70
C ASP A 189 18.60 3.50 -4.60
N GLY A 190 19.28 3.33 -5.74
CA GLY A 190 20.57 2.62 -5.81
C GLY A 190 20.59 1.55 -6.88
N THR A 191 21.47 0.57 -6.71
CA THR A 191 21.59 -0.60 -7.58
C THR A 191 20.39 -1.56 -7.43
N ASP A 192 19.73 -1.54 -6.27
CA ASP A 192 18.55 -2.33 -5.98
C ASP A 192 17.36 -1.45 -5.56
N ALA A 193 16.94 -0.56 -6.45
CA ALA A 193 15.84 0.37 -6.17
C ALA A 193 14.50 -0.36 -6.01
N VAL A 194 13.72 0.09 -5.03
CA VAL A 194 12.36 -0.40 -4.72
C VAL A 194 11.48 0.79 -4.41
N HIS A 195 10.30 0.84 -5.01
CA HIS A 195 9.28 1.84 -4.75
C HIS A 195 8.01 1.16 -4.28
N ALA A 196 7.50 1.51 -3.11
CA ALA A 196 6.13 1.21 -2.69
C ALA A 196 5.30 2.46 -2.93
N CYS A 197 4.29 2.38 -3.80
CA CYS A 197 3.49 3.52 -4.22
C CYS A 197 2.02 3.25 -4.03
N PHE A 198 1.29 4.27 -3.59
CA PHE A 198 -0.12 4.33 -3.89
C PHE A 198 -0.33 4.86 -5.30
N LEU A 199 -1.20 4.20 -6.07
CA LEU A 199 -1.65 4.63 -7.39
C LEU A 199 -3.15 4.90 -7.31
N MET A 200 -3.53 6.16 -7.51
CA MET A 200 -4.90 6.63 -7.47
C MET A 200 -5.39 6.92 -8.88
N ASN A 201 -6.65 6.57 -9.15
CA ASN A 201 -7.32 6.91 -10.41
C ASN A 201 -8.49 7.87 -10.14
N SER A 202 -9.22 8.22 -11.20
CA SER A 202 -10.36 9.16 -11.12
C SER A 202 -11.48 8.72 -10.16
N TYR A 203 -11.57 7.42 -9.81
CA TYR A 203 -12.56 6.88 -8.88
C TYR A 203 -12.04 6.80 -7.45
N SER A 204 -10.73 6.89 -7.21
CA SER A 204 -10.14 6.71 -5.89
C SER A 204 -10.65 7.71 -4.85
N TYR A 205 -10.97 8.92 -5.28
CA TYR A 205 -11.45 10.01 -4.41
C TYR A 205 -12.96 10.27 -4.53
N GLU A 206 -13.74 9.44 -5.26
CA GLU A 206 -15.17 9.72 -5.51
C GLU A 206 -16.02 9.76 -4.22
N ALA A 207 -15.61 8.96 -3.24
CA ALA A 207 -16.22 8.85 -1.93
C ALA A 207 -15.46 9.63 -0.84
N SER A 208 -14.38 10.34 -1.21
CA SER A 208 -13.67 11.24 -0.30
C SER A 208 -14.46 12.51 -0.01
N SER A 209 -14.05 13.22 1.05
CA SER A 209 -14.64 14.51 1.47
C SER A 209 -13.67 15.66 1.20
N GLY A 210 -14.21 16.89 1.07
CA GLY A 210 -13.41 18.11 0.90
C GLY A 210 -13.21 18.60 -0.55
N GLY A 211 -13.55 17.77 -1.55
CA GLY A 211 -13.48 18.14 -2.97
C GLY A 211 -12.05 18.09 -3.55
N PRO A 212 -11.86 18.53 -4.81
CA PRO A 212 -10.62 18.31 -5.56
C PRO A 212 -9.38 18.99 -4.96
N PHE A 213 -9.56 20.03 -4.15
CA PHE A 213 -8.46 20.79 -3.55
C PHE A 213 -8.17 20.40 -2.10
N HIS A 214 -8.92 19.45 -1.54
CA HIS A 214 -8.56 18.86 -0.27
C HIS A 214 -7.23 18.12 -0.40
N ARG A 215 -6.47 18.08 0.69
CA ARG A 215 -5.13 17.48 0.76
C ARG A 215 -4.97 16.84 2.12
N ASP A 216 -4.27 15.73 2.18
CA ASP A 216 -4.07 14.97 3.42
C ASP A 216 -2.70 14.28 3.42
N ILE A 217 -2.36 13.63 4.52
CA ILE A 217 -1.05 13.01 4.74
C ILE A 217 -0.84 11.84 3.76
N ASN A 218 0.30 11.84 3.06
CA ASN A 218 0.66 10.79 2.11
C ASN A 218 1.81 9.92 2.63
N THR A 219 2.83 10.53 3.23
CA THR A 219 4.00 9.81 3.74
C THR A 219 4.56 10.45 5.01
N ASN A 220 5.23 9.63 5.82
CA ASN A 220 6.07 10.11 6.92
C ASN A 220 7.08 9.04 7.35
N ASN A 221 8.37 9.32 7.20
CA ASN A 221 9.43 8.57 7.86
C ASN A 221 9.63 9.06 9.30
N GLY A 222 9.03 8.31 10.23
CA GLY A 222 9.00 8.65 11.66
C GLY A 222 10.09 7.97 12.49
N GLY A 223 10.89 7.08 11.91
CA GLY A 223 11.94 6.34 12.62
C GLY A 223 11.82 4.85 12.38
N ASP A 224 11.02 4.15 13.17
CA ASP A 224 10.94 2.67 13.11
C ASP A 224 10.28 2.15 11.81
N TYR A 225 9.48 2.99 11.16
CA TYR A 225 8.89 2.73 9.86
C TYR A 225 8.73 4.03 9.05
N THR A 226 8.71 3.88 7.74
CA THR A 226 8.20 4.87 6.81
C THR A 226 6.74 4.55 6.53
N SER A 227 5.85 5.44 6.95
CA SER A 227 4.43 5.32 6.66
C SER A 227 4.14 5.79 5.24
N LEU A 228 3.34 5.00 4.54
CA LEU A 228 2.73 5.31 3.26
C LEU A 228 1.21 5.20 3.45
N THR A 229 0.49 6.29 3.24
CA THR A 229 -0.91 6.42 3.66
C THR A 229 -1.80 6.88 2.53
N PHE A 230 -2.99 6.28 2.46
CA PHE A 230 -4.08 6.81 1.66
C PHE A 230 -5.21 7.22 2.61
N TYR A 231 -5.38 8.52 2.78
CA TYR A 231 -6.48 9.10 3.56
C TYR A 231 -7.72 9.25 2.69
N MET A 232 -8.66 8.32 2.85
CA MET A 232 -9.95 8.35 2.16
C MET A 232 -10.80 9.51 2.67
N ASN A 233 -10.76 9.79 3.97
CA ASN A 233 -11.27 11.01 4.56
C ASN A 233 -10.58 11.31 5.89
N SER A 234 -10.61 12.56 6.32
CA SER A 234 -10.21 12.98 7.66
C SER A 234 -10.96 14.24 8.09
N VAL A 235 -10.67 14.71 9.30
CA VAL A 235 -11.05 16.03 9.83
C VAL A 235 -9.99 17.11 9.57
N HIS A 236 -8.92 16.82 8.84
CA HIS A 236 -7.86 17.79 8.56
C HIS A 236 -8.36 18.89 7.62
N PHE A 237 -8.43 20.13 8.12
CA PHE A 237 -8.93 21.31 7.38
C PHE A 237 -10.24 21.08 6.62
N ARG A 238 -11.37 21.13 7.35
CA ARG A 238 -12.70 20.87 6.79
C ARG A 238 -13.58 22.11 6.64
N PRO A 239 -13.91 22.52 5.40
CA PRO A 239 -15.00 23.47 5.15
C PRO A 239 -16.40 22.85 5.09
N ARG A 240 -16.56 21.50 5.10
CA ARG A 240 -17.86 20.79 5.13
C ARG A 240 -17.81 19.55 6.03
N SER A 241 -18.96 19.15 6.59
CA SER A 241 -19.13 17.90 7.37
C SER A 241 -18.73 16.67 6.54
N ASN A 242 -18.49 15.51 7.19
CA ASN A 242 -18.37 14.23 6.45
C ASN A 242 -19.57 14.15 5.52
N ARG A 243 -19.45 13.46 4.39
CA ARG A 243 -20.65 12.95 3.73
C ARG A 243 -21.30 11.91 4.66
N GLU A 244 -22.05 12.39 5.64
CA GLU A 244 -23.24 11.71 6.13
C GLU A 244 -24.23 11.77 4.97
N VAL A 245 -24.16 10.78 4.09
CA VAL A 245 -25.31 10.53 3.22
C VAL A 245 -26.45 10.15 4.18
N PRO A 246 -27.66 10.73 4.02
CA PRO A 246 -28.73 10.64 5.01
C PRO A 246 -28.92 9.21 5.56
N SER A 247 -29.18 9.13 6.86
CA SER A 247 -29.52 7.91 7.60
C SER A 247 -30.53 7.08 6.80
N GLY A 248 -30.03 6.10 6.06
CA GLY A 248 -30.81 5.29 5.12
C GLY A 248 -30.07 4.82 3.87
N SER A 249 -28.96 5.46 3.43
CA SER A 249 -28.35 5.06 2.13
C SER A 249 -26.87 5.41 1.88
N ALA A 250 -26.03 5.63 2.90
CA ALA A 250 -24.59 5.85 2.70
C ALA A 250 -23.83 4.55 2.42
N ARG A 251 -23.41 4.36 1.16
CA ARG A 251 -22.52 3.30 0.70
C ARG A 251 -21.28 4.00 0.12
N ALA A 252 -20.15 4.01 0.83
CA ALA A 252 -18.91 4.60 0.33
C ALA A 252 -17.93 3.48 -0.03
N VAL A 253 -17.52 3.37 -1.30
CA VAL A 253 -16.42 2.48 -1.73
C VAL A 253 -15.28 3.38 -2.19
N CYS A 254 -14.11 3.29 -1.56
CA CYS A 254 -12.90 3.98 -2.03
C CYS A 254 -11.90 2.95 -2.58
N PRO A 255 -11.65 2.89 -3.90
CA PRO A 255 -10.62 2.04 -4.49
C PRO A 255 -9.23 2.70 -4.46
N SER A 256 -8.21 1.98 -4.03
CA SER A 256 -6.81 2.42 -4.08
C SER A 256 -5.87 1.24 -4.33
N LEU A 257 -4.69 1.48 -4.89
CA LEU A 257 -3.74 0.42 -5.24
C LEU A 257 -2.43 0.65 -4.54
N LEU A 258 -1.95 -0.31 -3.74
CA LEU A 258 -0.57 -0.31 -3.28
C LEU A 258 0.26 -1.18 -4.23
N SER A 259 1.24 -0.58 -4.88
CA SER A 259 2.07 -1.26 -5.85
C SER A 259 3.55 -1.14 -5.53
N LEU A 260 4.30 -2.22 -5.71
CA LEU A 260 5.74 -2.29 -5.45
C LEU A 260 6.50 -2.41 -6.79
N TRP A 261 7.17 -1.34 -7.26
CA TRP A 261 7.80 -1.25 -8.60
C TRP A 261 9.31 -0.85 -8.62
N TYR A 262 9.88 -0.88 -9.84
CA TYR A 262 11.25 -1.15 -10.34
C TYR A 262 12.24 0.05 -10.47
N THR A 263 13.47 -0.25 -10.93
CA THR A 263 14.69 0.57 -11.08
C THR A 263 14.75 1.49 -12.33
N ARG A 264 15.33 2.69 -12.17
CA ARG A 264 15.77 3.72 -13.16
C ARG A 264 15.14 3.71 -14.57
N ARG A 265 14.02 4.43 -14.71
CA ARG A 265 13.78 5.48 -15.75
C ARG A 265 12.35 6.03 -15.56
N TRP A 266 12.25 7.26 -15.08
CA TRP A 266 11.01 8.03 -15.17
C TRP A 266 10.80 8.48 -16.63
N LEU A 267 9.52 8.52 -17.05
CA LEU A 267 8.92 9.04 -18.30
C LEU A 267 8.82 8.07 -19.50
N GLN A 268 7.72 7.30 -19.49
CA GLN A 268 6.90 6.81 -20.61
C GLN A 268 6.04 5.71 -19.94
N TYR A 269 4.82 5.94 -19.49
CA TYR A 269 3.62 6.09 -20.32
C TYR A 269 2.54 6.78 -19.49
N GLY A 270 2.08 7.94 -19.97
CA GLY A 270 0.68 8.29 -19.82
C GLY A 270 -0.15 7.45 -20.80
N HIS A 271 -1.41 7.23 -20.43
CA HIS A 271 -2.49 6.64 -21.23
C HIS A 271 -2.58 5.12 -21.35
N TYR A 272 -3.84 4.69 -21.49
CA TYR A 272 -4.43 3.34 -21.51
C TYR A 272 -4.62 2.78 -20.09
N ILE A 273 -5.83 2.72 -19.52
CA ILE A 273 -6.99 1.97 -20.01
C ILE A 273 -8.29 2.70 -19.64
N LEU A 274 -8.89 3.37 -20.62
CA LEU A 274 -10.34 3.38 -20.82
C LEU A 274 -10.55 2.77 -22.19
N GLN A 275 -11.10 1.56 -22.23
CA GLN A 275 -11.90 0.98 -23.32
C GLN A 275 -12.18 -0.50 -23.00
N GLY A 276 -13.30 -0.74 -22.34
CA GLY A 276 -14.15 -1.88 -22.69
C GLY A 276 -15.16 -1.42 -23.74
N PRO A 277 -15.82 -2.35 -24.46
CA PRO A 277 -16.86 -2.02 -25.44
C PRO A 277 -18.00 -1.19 -24.86
#